data_AF-A0A9D9L007-F1
#
_entry.id   AF-A0A9D9L007-F1
#
_cell.length_a   1.000
_cell.length_b   1.000
_cell.length_c   1.000
_cell.angle_alpha   90.00
_cell.angle_beta   90.00
_cell.angle_gamma   90.00
#
_symmetry.space_group_name_H-M   'P 1'
#
loop_
_entity.id
_entity.type
_entity.pdbx_description
1 polymer ?
#
loop_
_entity_poly.entity_id
_entity_poly.type
_entity_poly.pdbx_seq_one_letter_code
_entity_poly.pdbx_strand_id
1 'polypeptide(L)'
;DYTFWGKGVSQGHSDAIRRVKGVKNGKQYTIPVESALERVRSGENPTLTTREKHTRECFVVPEEGADLAQIEKDIKTMPNYFSDYDTTVHFITEEELIKNHSGIPHGGFVIRTGTTGENNQTKHTIEFNLKLGSNPEFTSSVLCAFARAAYRLNAEGVTGCKTIFDIAPAYLCKQNPDELRSHLL
;
A
#
# COMPACT_ATOMS: atom_id res chain seq x y z
N ASP A 1 -9.86 9.66 8.79
CA ASP A 1 -9.27 8.33 8.55
C ASP A 1 -7.88 8.45 8.02
N TYR A 2 -6.96 7.69 8.58
CA TYR A 2 -5.57 7.70 8.16
C TYR A 2 -5.23 6.38 7.49
N THR A 3 -4.96 6.45 6.19
CA THR A 3 -4.37 5.33 5.44
C THR A 3 -2.93 5.65 5.12
N PHE A 4 -2.06 4.68 5.40
CA PHE A 4 -0.65 4.69 5.07
C PHE A 4 -0.30 3.44 4.26
N TRP A 5 0.46 3.59 3.18
CA TRP A 5 0.93 2.50 2.33
C TRP A 5 2.44 2.30 2.45
N GLY A 6 2.84 1.04 2.52
CA GLY A 6 4.24 0.62 2.54
C GLY A 6 4.84 0.35 3.94
N LYS A 7 6.15 0.20 4.07
CA LYS A 7 7.16 0.23 2.98
C LYS A 7 6.85 -0.81 1.91
N GLY A 8 6.77 -0.38 0.66
CA GLY A 8 6.33 -1.26 -0.42
C GLY A 8 6.64 -0.73 -1.81
N VAL A 9 6.80 -1.65 -2.76
CA VAL A 9 7.03 -1.30 -4.17
C VAL A 9 5.73 -0.80 -4.79
N SER A 10 5.76 0.41 -5.37
CA SER A 10 4.65 0.84 -6.23
C SER A 10 4.99 0.57 -7.69
N GLN A 11 4.25 -0.35 -8.31
CA GLN A 11 4.46 -0.71 -9.70
C GLN A 11 4.25 0.50 -10.63
N GLY A 12 3.16 1.25 -10.46
CA GLY A 12 2.88 2.42 -11.30
C GLY A 12 3.95 3.53 -11.21
N HIS A 13 4.52 3.76 -10.03
CA HIS A 13 5.62 4.72 -9.87
C HIS A 13 6.95 4.18 -10.42
N SER A 14 7.21 2.88 -10.25
CA SER A 14 8.37 2.22 -10.86
C SER A 14 8.31 2.31 -12.39
N ASP A 15 7.12 2.12 -12.98
CA ASP A 15 6.89 2.29 -14.42
C ASP A 15 7.09 3.74 -14.86
N ALA A 16 6.73 4.72 -14.03
CA ALA A 16 6.94 6.13 -14.32
C ALA A 16 8.44 6.50 -14.35
N ILE A 17 9.23 5.99 -13.42
CA ILE A 17 10.70 6.14 -13.42
C ILE A 17 11.30 5.57 -14.72
N ARG A 18 10.85 4.39 -15.14
CA ARG A 18 11.35 3.73 -16.36
C ARG A 18 11.00 4.45 -17.66
N ARG A 19 10.09 5.44 -17.62
CA ARG A 19 9.77 6.30 -18.77
C ARG A 19 10.62 7.56 -18.83
N VAL A 20 11.43 7.86 -17.80
CA VAL A 20 12.35 8.99 -17.81
C VAL A 20 13.50 8.70 -18.78
N LYS A 21 13.85 9.68 -19.61
CA LYS A 21 14.93 9.54 -20.59
C LYS A 21 16.25 9.26 -19.87
N GLY A 22 17.03 8.29 -20.37
CA GLY A 22 18.31 7.90 -19.77
C GLY A 22 18.18 6.90 -18.61
N VAL A 23 16.97 6.42 -18.31
CA VAL A 23 16.75 5.37 -17.31
C VAL A 23 16.57 4.02 -18.00
N LYS A 24 17.49 3.09 -17.72
CA LYS A 24 17.43 1.70 -18.21
C LYS A 24 16.38 0.89 -17.43
N ASN A 25 16.39 1.02 -16.11
CA ASN A 25 15.46 0.30 -15.23
C ASN A 25 15.30 1.06 -13.89
N GLY A 26 14.30 0.70 -13.09
CA GLY A 26 14.18 1.27 -11.76
C GLY A 26 13.02 0.73 -10.94
N LYS A 27 13.12 0.90 -9.63
CA LYS A 27 12.06 0.59 -8.66
C LYS A 27 11.83 1.75 -7.70
N GLN A 28 10.57 1.89 -7.32
CA GLN A 28 10.11 2.90 -6.39
C GLN A 28 9.48 2.25 -5.16
N TYR A 29 9.87 2.73 -3.98
CA TYR A 29 9.27 2.39 -2.70
C TYR A 29 8.49 3.57 -2.14
N THR A 30 7.22 3.32 -1.79
CA THR A 30 6.41 4.24 -0.98
C THR A 30 6.58 3.85 0.48
N ILE A 31 6.90 4.83 1.33
CA ILE A 31 7.31 4.58 2.72
C ILE A 31 6.51 5.52 3.64
N PRO A 32 5.75 5.00 4.62
CA PRO A 32 5.10 5.84 5.62
C PRO A 32 6.12 6.63 6.44
N VAL A 33 5.81 7.89 6.74
CA VAL A 33 6.59 8.69 7.69
C VAL A 33 6.26 8.25 9.11
N GLU A 34 7.23 7.70 9.84
CA GLU A 34 6.99 7.11 11.16
C GLU A 34 6.45 8.13 12.17
N SER A 35 6.98 9.35 12.18
CA SER A 35 6.50 10.40 13.08
C SER A 35 5.03 10.78 12.81
N ALA A 36 4.57 10.71 11.56
CA ALA A 36 3.17 10.92 11.22
C ALA A 36 2.28 9.75 11.70
N LEU A 37 2.76 8.51 11.56
CA LEU A 37 2.10 7.32 12.10
C LEU A 37 1.94 7.40 13.63
N GLU A 38 2.99 7.78 14.35
CA GLU A 38 2.99 7.91 15.81
C GLU A 38 1.98 8.97 16.30
N ARG A 39 1.94 10.14 15.66
CA ARG A 39 0.95 11.20 15.96
C ARG A 39 -0.49 10.74 15.75
N VAL A 40 -0.72 9.93 14.71
CA VAL A 40 -2.03 9.34 14.48
C VAL A 40 -2.37 8.32 15.56
N ARG A 41 -1.43 7.41 15.90
CA ARG A 41 -1.64 6.38 16.93
C ARG A 41 -1.88 6.97 18.33
N SER A 42 -1.29 8.12 18.65
CA SER A 42 -1.50 8.82 19.92
C SER A 42 -2.88 9.49 20.05
N GLY A 43 -3.67 9.50 18.97
CA GLY A 43 -4.97 10.18 18.94
C GLY A 43 -4.83 11.70 18.97
N GLU A 44 -3.75 12.25 18.41
CA GLU A 44 -3.60 13.70 18.17
C GLU A 44 -4.58 14.19 17.08
N ASN A 45 -5.02 13.30 16.19
CA ASN A 45 -5.87 13.61 15.04
C ASN A 45 -5.32 14.73 14.13
N PRO A 46 -4.05 14.64 13.67
CA PRO A 46 -3.43 15.70 12.89
C PRO A 46 -4.06 15.83 11.49
N THR A 47 -4.09 17.04 10.94
CA THR A 47 -4.29 17.21 9.48
C THR A 47 -2.93 17.03 8.82
N LEU A 48 -2.79 16.01 7.98
CA LEU A 48 -1.53 15.66 7.31
C LEU A 48 -1.66 15.90 5.81
N THR A 49 -0.72 16.64 5.25
CA THR A 49 -0.53 16.77 3.80
C THR A 49 0.02 15.47 3.19
N THR A 50 -0.05 15.35 1.87
CA THR A 50 0.53 14.21 1.14
C THR A 50 2.01 13.99 1.47
N ARG A 51 2.78 15.08 1.55
CA ARG A 51 4.23 15.06 1.85
C ARG A 51 4.53 14.55 3.26
N GLU A 52 3.68 14.87 4.23
CA GLU A 52 3.86 14.46 5.63
C GLU A 52 3.51 12.98 5.87
N LYS A 53 2.73 12.35 4.98
CA LYS A 53 2.30 10.96 5.18
C LYS A 53 3.30 9.95 4.63
N HIS A 54 3.95 10.27 3.50
CA HIS A 54 4.79 9.34 2.77
C HIS A 54 6.04 10.01 2.21
N THR A 55 7.15 9.31 2.27
CA THR A 55 8.34 9.59 1.45
C THR A 55 8.41 8.61 0.28
N ARG A 56 9.22 8.95 -0.72
CA ARG A 56 9.48 8.13 -1.90
C ARG A 56 10.96 7.85 -2.02
N GLU A 57 11.29 6.59 -2.21
CA GLU A 57 12.67 6.14 -2.38
C GLU A 57 12.80 5.42 -3.73
N CYS A 58 13.66 5.91 -4.60
CA CYS A 58 13.82 5.46 -5.98
C CYS A 58 15.21 4.83 -6.15
N PHE A 59 15.26 3.63 -6.71
CA PHE A 59 16.50 2.95 -7.10
C PHE A 59 16.51 2.84 -8.62
N VAL A 60 17.49 3.48 -9.25
CA VAL A 60 17.50 3.77 -10.69
C VAL A 60 18.77 3.21 -11.30
N VAL A 61 18.62 2.45 -12.39
CA VAL A 61 19.73 2.00 -13.24
C VAL A 61 19.77 2.95 -14.44
N PRO A 62 20.79 3.81 -14.55
CA PRO A 62 20.92 4.71 -15.69
C PRO A 62 21.39 3.96 -16.94
N GLU A 63 21.09 4.49 -18.11
CA GLU A 63 21.75 4.12 -19.37
C GLU A 63 23.21 4.61 -19.37
N GLU A 64 24.06 3.97 -20.17
CA GLU A 64 25.46 4.38 -20.30
C GLU A 64 25.57 5.81 -20.83
N GLY A 65 26.34 6.66 -20.13
CA GLY A 65 26.52 8.07 -20.50
C GLY A 65 25.33 8.99 -20.20
N ALA A 66 24.31 8.51 -19.48
CA ALA A 66 23.15 9.34 -19.14
C ALA A 66 23.48 10.43 -18.11
N ASP A 67 22.80 11.58 -18.22
CA ASP A 67 22.93 12.68 -17.28
C ASP A 67 22.14 12.37 -16.00
N LEU A 68 22.87 11.98 -14.95
CA LEU A 68 22.30 11.61 -13.65
C LEU A 68 21.56 12.77 -12.98
N ALA A 69 22.08 14.00 -13.11
CA ALA A 69 21.46 15.18 -12.50
C ALA A 69 20.13 15.51 -13.18
N GLN A 70 20.08 15.36 -14.51
CA GLN A 70 18.85 15.54 -15.27
C GLN A 70 17.81 14.45 -14.94
N ILE A 71 18.21 13.18 -14.84
CA ILE A 71 17.32 12.09 -14.41
C ILE A 71 16.74 12.36 -13.03
N GLU A 72 17.59 12.72 -12.06
CA GLU A 72 17.14 12.99 -10.68
C GLU A 72 16.14 14.15 -10.65
N LYS A 73 16.41 15.23 -11.38
CA LYS A 73 15.52 16.38 -11.51
C LYS A 73 14.18 15.99 -12.14
N ASP A 74 14.19 15.23 -13.23
CA ASP A 74 12.99 14.81 -13.94
C ASP A 74 12.13 13.88 -13.08
N ILE A 75 12.74 12.98 -12.31
CA ILE A 75 12.03 12.15 -11.34
C ILE A 75 11.42 13.05 -10.25
N LYS A 76 12.21 13.87 -9.56
CA LYS A 76 11.73 14.67 -8.42
C LYS A 76 10.65 15.69 -8.79
N THR A 77 10.67 16.19 -10.02
CA THR A 77 9.71 17.21 -10.50
C THR A 77 8.52 16.62 -11.24
N MET A 78 8.44 15.30 -11.41
CA MET A 78 7.37 14.65 -12.15
C MET A 78 6.00 14.87 -11.46
N PRO A 79 5.05 15.55 -12.13
CA PRO A 79 3.73 15.83 -11.57
C PRO A 79 2.97 14.54 -11.28
N ASN A 80 2.13 14.53 -10.25
CA ASN A 80 1.28 13.41 -9.81
C ASN A 80 2.03 12.18 -9.26
N TYR A 81 3.34 12.05 -9.50
CA TYR A 81 4.13 10.92 -9.05
C TYR A 81 5.04 11.30 -7.88
N PHE A 82 5.87 12.34 -8.04
CA PHE A 82 6.99 12.61 -7.13
C PHE A 82 7.02 14.05 -6.60
N SER A 83 6.51 15.03 -7.35
CA SER A 83 6.57 16.47 -7.02
C SER A 83 6.06 16.80 -5.62
N ASP A 84 5.04 16.07 -5.15
CA ASP A 84 4.34 16.35 -3.90
C ASP A 84 4.95 15.62 -2.69
N TYR A 85 6.06 14.91 -2.88
CA TYR A 85 6.67 14.04 -1.89
C TYR A 85 8.14 14.36 -1.69
N ASP A 86 8.64 14.06 -0.50
CA ASP A 86 10.08 14.00 -0.28
C ASP A 86 10.61 12.74 -0.98
N THR A 87 11.33 12.95 -2.08
CA THR A 87 11.79 11.89 -2.98
C THR A 87 13.30 11.78 -2.94
N THR A 88 13.84 10.60 -2.66
CA THR A 88 15.26 10.28 -2.74
C THR A 88 15.52 9.40 -3.98
N VAL A 89 16.59 9.69 -4.72
CA VAL A 89 17.00 8.92 -5.90
C VAL A 89 18.39 8.34 -5.66
N HIS A 90 18.50 7.03 -5.82
CA HIS A 90 19.75 6.27 -5.73
C HIS A 90 20.07 5.70 -7.10
N PHE A 91 21.25 6.01 -7.62
CA PHE A 91 21.76 5.38 -8.83
C PHE A 91 22.52 4.11 -8.46
N ILE A 92 22.11 2.97 -9.00
CA ILE A 92 22.67 1.65 -8.68
C ILE A 92 22.90 0.84 -9.96
N THR A 93 23.64 -0.27 -9.84
CA THR A 93 23.84 -1.18 -10.97
C THR A 93 22.62 -2.08 -11.19
N GLU A 94 22.53 -2.70 -12.36
CA GLU A 94 21.47 -3.66 -12.65
C GLU A 94 21.58 -4.92 -11.79
N GLU A 95 22.80 -5.38 -11.51
CA GLU A 95 23.05 -6.51 -10.61
C GLU A 95 22.55 -6.21 -9.19
N GLU A 96 22.77 -4.98 -8.70
CA GLU A 96 22.27 -4.55 -7.40
C GLU A 96 20.73 -4.50 -7.37
N LEU A 97 20.11 -3.97 -8.42
CA LEU A 97 18.66 -3.91 -8.54
C LEU A 97 18.04 -5.32 -8.51
N ILE A 98 18.63 -6.27 -9.24
CA ILE A 98 18.16 -7.67 -9.26
C ILE A 98 18.36 -8.33 -7.89
N LYS A 99 19.55 -8.18 -7.29
CA LYS A 99 19.90 -8.84 -6.05
C LYS A 99 19.07 -8.34 -4.86
N ASN A 100 18.95 -7.03 -4.70
CA ASN A 100 18.40 -6.42 -3.48
C ASN A 100 16.96 -5.95 -3.65
N HIS A 101 16.51 -5.76 -4.88
CA HIS A 101 15.21 -5.15 -5.16
C HIS A 101 14.33 -6.02 -6.05
N SER A 102 14.59 -7.31 -6.28
CA SER A 102 13.75 -8.16 -7.14
C SER A 102 12.32 -8.37 -6.62
N GLY A 103 12.13 -8.44 -5.30
CA GLY A 103 10.82 -8.68 -4.68
C GLY A 103 9.79 -7.56 -4.90
N ILE A 104 8.52 -7.87 -4.60
CA ILE A 104 7.40 -6.91 -4.60
C ILE A 104 6.74 -6.90 -3.21
N PRO A 105 7.48 -6.52 -2.15
CA PRO A 105 6.91 -6.39 -0.83
C PRO A 105 5.95 -5.20 -0.79
N HIS A 106 4.98 -5.25 0.12
CA HIS A 106 4.12 -4.12 0.42
C HIS A 106 3.54 -4.24 1.82
N GLY A 107 2.82 -3.22 2.24
CA GLY A 107 2.09 -3.23 3.48
C GLY A 107 1.31 -1.95 3.65
N GLY A 108 0.91 -1.69 4.88
CA GLY A 108 0.27 -0.43 5.23
C GLY A 108 -0.53 -0.53 6.51
N PHE A 109 -1.14 0.60 6.84
CA PHE A 109 -1.94 0.80 8.03
C PHE A 109 -3.22 1.55 7.66
N VAL A 110 -4.34 1.13 8.23
CA VAL A 110 -5.57 1.91 8.29
C VAL A 110 -5.84 2.17 9.76
N ILE A 111 -5.81 3.44 10.16
CA ILE A 111 -5.98 3.86 11.54
C ILE A 111 -7.19 4.80 11.61
N ARG A 112 -8.13 4.43 12.48
CA ARG A 112 -9.25 5.27 12.90
C ARG A 112 -9.08 5.60 14.37
N THR A 113 -9.12 6.88 14.67
CA THR A 113 -9.21 7.41 16.03
C THR A 113 -10.55 8.10 16.23
N GLY A 114 -11.10 8.01 17.43
CA GLY A 114 -12.39 8.61 17.78
C GLY A 114 -12.48 8.89 19.27
N THR A 115 -13.46 9.69 19.68
CA THR A 115 -13.70 10.02 21.08
C THR A 115 -15.14 9.79 21.48
N THR A 116 -15.36 9.39 22.73
CA THR A 116 -16.68 9.28 23.36
C THR A 116 -16.65 9.90 24.76
N GLY A 117 -17.80 9.88 25.44
CA GLY A 117 -17.95 10.41 26.80
C GLY A 117 -18.12 11.94 26.83
N GLU A 118 -18.49 12.47 27.99
CA GLU A 118 -18.59 13.91 28.20
C GLU A 118 -17.26 14.60 27.90
N ASN A 119 -17.29 15.73 27.20
CA ASN A 119 -16.12 16.49 26.77
C ASN A 119 -15.09 15.69 25.95
N ASN A 120 -15.49 14.61 25.26
CA ASN A 120 -14.61 13.78 24.42
C ASN A 120 -13.41 13.16 25.16
N GLN A 121 -13.54 12.95 26.48
CA GLN A 121 -12.42 12.50 27.32
C GLN A 121 -11.97 11.07 27.06
N THR A 122 -12.83 10.21 26.48
CA THR A 122 -12.51 8.81 26.22
C THR A 122 -12.03 8.66 24.77
N LYS A 123 -10.73 8.42 24.58
CA LYS A 123 -10.15 8.17 23.26
C LYS A 123 -10.20 6.70 22.88
N HIS A 124 -10.46 6.42 21.62
CA HIS A 124 -10.49 5.08 21.01
C HIS A 124 -9.62 5.05 19.76
N THR A 125 -8.91 3.95 19.55
CA THR A 125 -8.09 3.72 18.36
C THR A 125 -8.39 2.33 17.82
N ILE A 126 -8.63 2.25 16.52
CA ILE A 126 -8.73 1.00 15.75
C ILE A 126 -7.64 1.05 14.69
N GLU A 127 -6.79 0.03 14.65
CA GLU A 127 -5.71 -0.11 13.68
C GLU A 127 -5.80 -1.47 12.98
N PHE A 128 -5.72 -1.45 11.65
CA PHE A 128 -5.55 -2.64 10.82
C PHE A 128 -4.26 -2.49 10.02
N ASN A 129 -3.43 -3.54 9.98
CA ASN A 129 -2.15 -3.51 9.29
C ASN A 129 -1.93 -4.71 8.36
N LEU A 130 -1.08 -4.49 7.36
CA LEU A 130 -0.56 -5.53 6.47
C LEU A 130 0.96 -5.44 6.40
N LYS A 131 1.63 -6.59 6.50
CA LYS A 131 3.08 -6.74 6.29
C LYS A 131 3.31 -7.91 5.35
N LEU A 132 3.56 -7.61 4.07
CA LEU A 132 3.51 -8.58 2.98
C LEU A 132 4.88 -8.77 2.37
N GLY A 133 5.36 -10.01 2.33
CA GLY A 133 6.57 -10.37 1.56
C GLY A 133 6.34 -10.30 0.04
N SER A 134 5.12 -10.60 -0.42
CA SER A 134 4.71 -10.57 -1.82
C SER A 134 3.29 -10.00 -1.95
N ASN A 135 3.20 -8.76 -2.42
CA ASN A 135 1.92 -8.09 -2.65
C ASN A 135 1.02 -8.82 -3.68
N PRO A 136 1.56 -9.32 -4.82
CA PRO A 136 0.75 -10.05 -5.79
C PRO A 136 0.17 -11.37 -5.24
N GLU A 137 0.95 -12.12 -4.44
CA GLU A 137 0.48 -13.37 -3.83
C GLU A 137 -0.63 -13.13 -2.81
N PHE A 138 -0.46 -12.13 -1.95
CA PHE A 138 -1.49 -11.75 -0.99
C PHE A 138 -2.78 -11.31 -1.69
N THR A 139 -2.65 -10.45 -2.71
CA THR A 139 -3.79 -10.00 -3.52
C THR A 139 -4.48 -11.18 -4.18
N SER A 140 -3.73 -12.13 -4.76
CA SER A 140 -4.27 -13.33 -5.38
C SER A 140 -5.00 -14.22 -4.36
N SER A 141 -4.48 -14.33 -3.13
CA SER A 141 -5.14 -15.08 -2.06
C SER A 141 -6.49 -14.46 -1.67
N VAL A 142 -6.56 -13.12 -1.61
CA VAL A 142 -7.81 -12.39 -1.41
C VAL A 142 -8.79 -12.69 -2.57
N LEU A 143 -8.34 -12.58 -3.83
CA LEU A 143 -9.18 -12.89 -5.00
C LEU A 143 -9.75 -14.31 -4.95
N CYS A 144 -8.94 -15.32 -4.59
CA CYS A 144 -9.41 -16.70 -4.43
C CYS A 144 -10.48 -16.84 -3.33
N ALA A 145 -10.36 -16.11 -2.22
CA ALA A 145 -11.38 -16.10 -1.18
C ALA A 145 -12.69 -15.43 -1.65
N PHE A 146 -12.60 -14.34 -2.41
CA PHE A 146 -13.77 -13.67 -2.98
C PHE A 146 -14.42 -14.45 -4.13
N ALA A 147 -13.67 -15.25 -4.89
CA ALA A 147 -14.23 -16.15 -5.89
C ALA A 147 -15.18 -17.19 -5.24
N ARG A 148 -14.83 -17.70 -4.05
CA ARG A 148 -15.71 -18.57 -3.25
C ARG A 148 -17.01 -17.86 -2.86
N ALA A 149 -16.91 -16.60 -2.42
CA ALA A 149 -18.08 -15.81 -2.09
C ALA A 149 -18.98 -15.58 -3.31
N ALA A 150 -18.41 -15.21 -4.45
CA ALA A 150 -19.14 -15.02 -5.70
C ALA A 150 -19.87 -16.30 -6.13
N TYR A 151 -19.23 -17.46 -6.02
CA TYR A 151 -19.85 -18.75 -6.32
C TYR A 151 -21.06 -19.04 -5.41
N ARG A 152 -20.91 -18.86 -4.09
CA ARG A 152 -21.99 -19.09 -3.12
C ARG A 152 -23.19 -18.16 -3.37
N LEU A 153 -22.93 -16.87 -3.55
CA LEU A 153 -23.96 -15.88 -3.87
C LEU A 153 -24.68 -16.18 -5.19
N ASN A 154 -23.94 -16.64 -6.21
CA ASN A 154 -24.56 -17.07 -7.46
C ASN A 154 -25.50 -18.28 -7.27
N ALA A 155 -25.11 -19.26 -6.45
CA ALA A 155 -25.96 -20.41 -6.11
C ALA A 155 -27.23 -20.01 -5.35
N GLU A 156 -27.21 -18.88 -4.64
CA GLU A 156 -28.36 -18.27 -3.98
C GLU A 156 -29.19 -17.35 -4.91
N GLY A 157 -28.83 -17.25 -6.20
CA GLY A 157 -29.53 -16.44 -7.19
C GLY A 157 -29.16 -14.97 -7.22
N VAL A 158 -28.13 -14.55 -6.48
CA VAL A 158 -27.66 -13.16 -6.48
C VAL A 158 -26.93 -12.84 -7.79
N THR A 159 -27.28 -11.71 -8.39
CA THR A 159 -26.68 -11.20 -9.64
C THR A 159 -26.24 -9.73 -9.50
N GLY A 160 -25.51 -9.23 -10.51
CA GLY A 160 -25.01 -7.85 -10.56
C GLY A 160 -23.65 -7.66 -9.88
N CYS A 161 -23.10 -6.45 -10.01
CA CYS A 161 -21.79 -6.11 -9.46
C CYS A 161 -21.86 -5.97 -7.93
N LYS A 162 -20.83 -6.48 -7.24
CA LYS A 162 -20.67 -6.39 -5.79
C LYS A 162 -19.28 -5.88 -5.45
N THR A 163 -19.18 -5.21 -4.31
CA THR A 163 -17.93 -4.77 -3.69
C THR A 163 -17.69 -5.53 -2.38
N ILE A 164 -16.52 -5.36 -1.77
CA ILE A 164 -16.24 -5.98 -0.46
C ILE A 164 -17.26 -5.60 0.63
N PHE A 165 -17.92 -4.44 0.52
CA PHE A 165 -18.92 -3.99 1.48
C PHE A 165 -20.22 -4.80 1.42
N ASP A 166 -20.46 -5.51 0.31
CA ASP A 166 -21.65 -6.33 0.12
C ASP A 166 -21.45 -7.79 0.57
N ILE A 167 -20.23 -8.18 0.93
CA ILE A 167 -19.84 -9.57 1.16
C ILE A 167 -19.53 -9.79 2.64
N ALA A 168 -20.42 -10.50 3.33
CA ALA A 168 -20.16 -10.88 4.72
C ALA A 168 -18.95 -11.83 4.81
N PRO A 169 -18.08 -11.72 5.84
CA PRO A 169 -16.87 -12.53 5.96
C PRO A 169 -17.09 -14.04 5.90
N ALA A 170 -18.25 -14.53 6.36
CA ALA A 170 -18.60 -15.95 6.31
C ALA A 170 -18.60 -16.54 4.89
N TYR A 171 -18.88 -15.74 3.85
CA TYR A 171 -18.81 -16.17 2.45
C TYR A 171 -17.38 -16.46 1.97
N LEU A 172 -16.38 -15.84 2.62
CA LEU A 172 -14.97 -16.01 2.29
C LEU A 172 -14.40 -17.31 2.84
N CYS A 173 -15.03 -17.88 3.88
CA CYS A 173 -14.53 -19.07 4.56
C CYS A 173 -14.92 -20.37 3.83
N LYS A 174 -14.04 -21.38 3.89
CA LYS A 174 -14.33 -22.71 3.34
C LYS A 174 -15.30 -23.50 4.23
N GLN A 175 -15.25 -23.24 5.53
CA GLN A 175 -16.04 -23.87 6.57
C GLN A 175 -17.54 -23.62 6.37
N ASN A 176 -18.35 -24.52 6.93
CA ASN A 176 -19.79 -24.31 7.04
C ASN A 176 -20.13 -23.38 8.23
N PRO A 177 -21.37 -22.88 8.35
CA PRO A 177 -21.74 -21.95 9.41
C PRO A 177 -21.56 -22.49 10.84
N ASP A 178 -21.77 -23.79 11.07
CA ASP A 178 -21.60 -24.40 12.41
C ASP A 178 -20.13 -24.43 12.81
N GLU A 179 -19.26 -24.85 11.90
CA GLU A 179 -17.80 -24.85 12.09
C GLU A 179 -17.24 -23.44 12.34
N LEU A 180 -17.77 -22.42 11.66
CA LEU A 180 -17.37 -21.04 11.89
C LEU A 180 -17.74 -20.59 13.30
N ARG A 181 -18.96 -20.90 13.75
CA ARG A 181 -19.42 -20.56 15.09
C ARG A 181 -18.65 -21.30 16.18
N SER A 182 -18.30 -22.57 15.97
CA SER A 182 -17.62 -23.36 17.00
C SER A 182 -16.14 -23.01 17.19
N HIS A 183 -15.52 -22.36 16.20
CA HIS A 183 -14.08 -22.12 16.20
C HIS A 183 -13.66 -20.64 16.19
N LEU A 184 -14.53 -19.73 15.74
CA LEU A 184 -14.18 -18.32 15.51
C LEU A 184 -15.11 -17.30 16.19
N LEU A 185 -16.12 -17.75 16.95
CA LEU A 185 -17.03 -16.92 17.77
C LEU A 185 -17.08 -17.48 19.19
#